data_AF-F9QB07-F1
#
_entry.id   AF-F9QB07-F1
#
_cell.length_a   1.000
_cell.length_b   1.000
_cell.length_c   1.000
_cell.angle_alpha   90.00
_cell.angle_beta   90.00
_cell.angle_gamma   90.00
#
_symmetry.space_group_name_H-M   'P 1'
#
loop_
_entity.id
_entity.type
_entity.pdbx_description
1 polymer ?
#
loop_
_entity_poly.entity_id
_entity_poly.type
_entity_poly.pdbx_seq_one_letter_code
_entity_poly.pdbx_strand_id
1 'polypeptide(L)' 'MQKIMRYTLLTGLLFAASAGAHQIQAGQMLPQVAVSDKGEIVLNNADVAYQSWSSSGLPGKVRVVQHFAARTAAKEKIRR' A
#
# COMPACT_ATOMS: atom_id res chain seq x y z
N MET A 1 4.48 16.60 39.75
CA MET A 1 4.04 16.73 38.34
C MET A 1 5.20 16.88 37.35
N GLN A 2 6.19 17.73 37.59
CA GLN A 2 7.31 17.99 36.66
C GLN A 2 8.13 16.73 36.27
N LYS A 3 8.36 15.80 37.21
CA LYS A 3 9.11 14.56 36.94
C LYS A 3 8.35 13.60 36.01
N ILE A 4 7.04 13.47 36.21
CA ILE A 4 6.16 12.63 35.37
C ILE A 4 6.13 13.19 33.94
N MET A 5 5.99 14.51 33.79
CA MET A 5 6.04 15.19 32.49
C MET A 5 7.34 14.90 31.72
N ARG A 6 8.49 14.91 32.40
CA ARG A 6 9.78 14.61 31.79
C ARG A 6 9.88 13.15 31.33
N TYR A 7 9.38 12.21 32.12
CA TYR A 7 9.39 10.79 31.73
C TYR A 7 8.44 10.51 30.56
N THR A 8 7.25 11.12 30.54
CA THR A 8 6.29 10.97 29.42
C THR A 8 6.85 11.57 28.12
N LEU A 9 7.58 12.67 28.19
CA LEU A 9 8.25 13.25 27.02
C LEU A 9 9.36 12.34 26.51
N LEU A 10 10.14 11.75 27.41
CA LEU A 10 11.25 10.86 27.05
C LEU A 10 10.76 9.57 26.38
N THR A 11 9.69 8.96 26.90
CA THR A 11 9.10 7.75 26.32
C THR A 11 8.43 8.02 24.98
N GLY A 12 7.75 9.15 24.82
CA GLY A 12 7.18 9.56 23.53
C GLY A 12 8.24 9.75 22.44
N LEU A 13 9.40 10.33 22.80
CA LEU A 13 10.50 10.54 21.86
C LEU A 13 11.13 9.23 21.39
N LEU A 14 11.25 8.22 22.28
CA LEU A 14 11.78 6.90 21.94
C LEU A 14 10.87 6.12 20.96
N PHE A 15 9.56 6.37 20.98
CA PHE A 15 8.60 5.65 20.14
C PHE A 15 8.40 6.29 18.75
N ALA A 16 8.71 7.57 18.60
CA ALA A 16 8.51 8.35 17.37
C ALA A 16 9.29 7.81 16.16
N ALA A 17 10.38 7.07 16.38
CA ALA A 17 11.23 6.53 15.32
C ALA A 17 10.73 5.19 14.73
N SER A 18 9.66 4.60 15.25
CA SER A 18 9.17 3.27 14.82
C SER A 18 8.25 3.31 13.59
N ALA A 19 8.50 4.21 12.65
CA ALA A 19 7.80 4.21 11.36
C ALA A 19 8.36 3.08 10.47
N GLY A 20 7.76 1.89 10.56
CA GLY A 20 8.09 0.76 9.70
C GLY A 20 7.61 0.98 8.27
N ALA A 21 8.42 1.63 7.43
CA ALA A 21 8.22 1.62 5.99
C ALA A 21 8.70 0.27 5.44
N HIS A 22 7.84 -0.44 4.70
CA HIS A 22 8.26 -1.65 3.98
C HIS A 22 9.29 -1.26 2.91
N GLN A 23 10.57 -1.50 3.20
CA GLN A 23 11.64 -1.26 2.25
C GLN A 23 11.78 -2.47 1.33
N ILE A 24 11.40 -2.30 0.07
CA ILE A 24 11.63 -3.30 -0.97
C ILE A 24 13.14 -3.32 -1.24
N GLN A 25 13.77 -4.48 -1.03
CA GLN A 25 15.20 -4.69 -1.25
C GLN A 25 15.41 -5.53 -2.52
N ALA A 26 16.45 -5.23 -3.28
CA ALA A 26 16.83 -6.04 -4.44
C ALA A 26 17.15 -7.49 -4.02
N GLY A 27 16.68 -8.46 -4.80
CA GLY A 27 16.87 -9.89 -4.51
C GLY A 27 15.93 -10.47 -3.45
N GLN A 28 15.11 -9.65 -2.78
CA GLN A 28 14.04 -10.14 -1.90
C GLN A 28 12.74 -10.37 -2.67
N MET A 29 11.99 -11.39 -2.26
CA MET A 29 10.69 -11.66 -2.86
C MET A 29 9.70 -10.56 -2.43
N LEU A 30 8.94 -10.06 -3.40
CA LEU A 30 7.89 -9.09 -3.12
C LEU A 30 6.76 -9.76 -2.31
N PRO A 31 6.16 -9.06 -1.33
CA PRO A 31 4.96 -9.53 -0.67
C PRO A 31 3.86 -9.85 -1.69
N GLN A 32 3.09 -10.90 -1.42
CA GLN A 32 1.93 -11.21 -2.25
C GLN A 32 0.88 -10.13 -2.05
N VAL A 33 0.30 -9.64 -3.14
CA VAL A 33 -0.76 -8.64 -3.13
C VAL A 33 -1.91 -9.19 -3.95
N ALA A 34 -3.12 -9.07 -3.43
CA ALA A 34 -4.33 -9.41 -4.14
C ALA A 34 -5.35 -8.27 -4.01
N VAL A 35 -6.04 -7.98 -5.10
CA VAL A 35 -7.13 -7.00 -5.17
C VAL A 35 -8.36 -7.75 -5.67
N SER A 36 -9.31 -7.99 -4.77
CA SER A 36 -10.49 -8.80 -5.06
C SER A 36 -11.52 -8.08 -5.92
N ASP A 37 -11.70 -6.78 -5.73
CA ASP A 37 -12.64 -5.95 -6.48
C ASP A 37 -11.88 -5.04 -7.46
N LYS A 38 -12.24 -5.12 -8.74
CA LYS A 38 -11.65 -4.33 -9.84
C LYS A 38 -10.11 -4.31 -9.84
N GLY A 39 -9.49 -5.46 -9.58
CA GLY A 39 -8.03 -5.60 -9.48
C GLY A 39 -7.31 -5.56 -10.83
N GLU A 40 -7.94 -6.07 -11.89
CA GLU A 40 -7.42 -6.05 -13.25
C GLU A 40 -8.50 -5.59 -14.22
N ILE A 41 -8.09 -4.82 -15.22
CA ILE A 41 -8.93 -4.37 -16.33
C ILE A 41 -8.68 -5.32 -17.49
N VAL A 42 -9.75 -5.94 -17.98
CA VAL A 42 -9.72 -6.84 -19.14
C VAL A 42 -10.55 -6.24 -20.26
N LEU A 43 -10.00 -6.25 -21.47
CA LEU A 43 -10.71 -5.84 -22.67
C LEU A 43 -11.36 -7.06 -23.31
N ASN A 44 -12.69 -7.13 -23.24
CA ASN A 44 -13.47 -8.16 -23.93
C ASN A 44 -14.06 -7.53 -25.20
N ASN A 45 -13.35 -7.64 -26.31
CA ASN A 45 -13.64 -6.92 -27.55
C ASN A 45 -13.64 -5.40 -27.33
N ALA A 46 -14.82 -4.77 -27.31
CA ALA A 46 -15.01 -3.34 -27.09
C ALA A 46 -15.40 -3.01 -25.64
N ASP A 47 -15.69 -4.01 -24.82
CA ASP A 47 -16.18 -3.83 -23.47
C ASP A 47 -15.04 -3.90 -22.44
N VAL A 48 -15.04 -2.94 -21.52
CA VAL A 48 -14.12 -2.91 -20.39
C VAL A 48 -14.73 -3.72 -19.25
N ALA A 49 -14.09 -4.85 -18.93
CA ALA A 49 -14.45 -5.71 -17.82
C ALA A 49 -13.42 -5.60 -16.68
N TYR A 50 -13.82 -6.03 -15.49
CA TYR A 50 -13.00 -6.02 -14.30
C TYR A 50 -12.98 -7.41 -13.68
N GLN A 51 -11.80 -7.85 -13.22
CA GLN A 51 -11.66 -9.11 -12.50
C GLN A 51 -10.76 -8.95 -11.28
N SER A 52 -10.77 -9.96 -10.40
CA SER A 52 -9.84 -10.04 -9.29
C SER A 52 -8.42 -10.24 -9.82
N TRP A 53 -7.45 -9.69 -9.12
CA TRP A 53 -6.04 -9.77 -9.50
C TRP A 53 -5.17 -10.21 -8.32
N SER A 54 -4.15 -11.02 -8.59
CA SER A 54 -3.15 -11.43 -7.61
C SER A 54 -1.76 -11.44 -8.21
N SER A 55 -0.77 -10.98 -7.44
CA SER A 55 0.64 -11.01 -7.83
C SER A 55 1.21 -12.43 -7.98
N SER A 56 0.48 -13.46 -7.51
CA SER A 56 0.80 -14.88 -7.75
C SER A 56 0.43 -15.37 -9.16
N GLY A 57 -0.48 -14.68 -9.86
CA GLY A 57 -1.00 -15.12 -11.18
C GLY A 57 -0.04 -14.91 -12.34
N LEU A 58 1.12 -14.27 -12.11
CA LEU A 58 2.10 -13.92 -13.14
C LEU A 58 3.49 -14.49 -12.83
N PRO A 59 3.66 -15.81 -12.74
CA PRO A 59 4.96 -16.43 -12.52
C PRO A 59 5.88 -16.19 -13.74
N GLY A 60 7.15 -15.87 -13.49
CA GLY A 60 8.17 -15.73 -14.55
C GLY A 60 8.02 -14.50 -15.45
N LYS A 61 7.13 -13.55 -15.13
CA LYS A 61 6.97 -12.29 -15.88
C LYS A 61 7.60 -11.13 -15.11
N VAL A 62 8.31 -10.26 -15.83
CA VAL A 62 8.81 -8.97 -15.32
C VAL A 62 7.65 -8.00 -15.17
N ARG A 63 7.63 -7.21 -14.09
CA ARG A 63 6.53 -6.32 -13.72
C ARG A 63 7.06 -4.94 -13.36
N VAL A 64 6.30 -3.89 -13.67
CA VAL A 64 6.52 -2.54 -13.15
C VAL A 64 5.46 -2.30 -12.08
N VAL A 65 5.88 -2.05 -10.84
CA VAL A 65 4.97 -1.73 -9.73
C VAL A 65 5.03 -0.23 -9.48
N GLN A 66 3.91 0.46 -9.69
CA GLN A 66 3.79 1.87 -9.39
C GLN A 66 2.84 2.07 -8.21
N HIS A 67 3.38 2.51 -7.09
CA HIS A 67 2.60 2.78 -5.89
C HIS A 67 2.28 4.28 -5.82
N PHE A 68 1.00 4.63 -5.97
CA PHE A 68 0.52 5.98 -5.81
C PHE A 68 -0.22 6.12 -4.47
N ALA A 69 0.28 6.97 -3.58
CA ALA A 69 -0.47 7.32 -2.39
C ALA A 69 -1.69 8.17 -2.79
N ALA A 70 -2.90 7.64 -2.63
CA ALA A 70 -4.11 8.43 -2.82
C ALA A 70 -4.23 9.48 -1.71
N ARG A 71 -4.51 10.73 -2.07
CA ARG A 71 -4.88 11.77 -1.09
C ARG A 71 -6.36 11.63 -0.76
N THR A 72 -6.74 11.73 0.52
CA THR A 72 -8.13 11.59 1.01
C THR A 72 -9.13 12.46 0.24
N ALA A 73 -8.70 13.65 -0.22
CA ALA A 73 -9.48 14.55 -1.06
C ALA A 73 -9.99 13.93 -2.38
N ALA A 74 -9.27 12.96 -2.94
CA ALA A 74 -9.70 12.25 -4.16
C ALA A 74 -10.86 11.29 -3.89
N LYS A 75 -10.93 10.69 -2.69
CA LYS A 75 -12.00 9.77 -2.31
C LYS A 75 -13.35 10.48 -2.19
N GLU A 76 -13.35 11.73 -1.76
CA GLU A 76 -14.57 12.53 -1.61
C GLU A 76 -15.14 13.02 -2.95
N LYS A 77 -14.27 13.36 -3.92
CA LYS A 77 -14.70 13.73 -5.27
C LYS A 77 -15.24 12.53 -6.06
N ILE A 78 -14.74 11.32 -5.79
CA ILE A 78 -15.19 10.09 -6.45
C ILE A 78 -16.52 9.56 -5.84
N ARG A 79 -16.90 10.03 -4.65
CA ARG A 79 -18.13 9.60 -3.95
C ARG A 79 -19.37 10.49 -4.23
N ARG A 80 -19.22 11.62 -4.94
CA ARG A 80 -20.35 12.45 -5.37
C ARG A 80 -20.76 12.14 -6.80
#